data_AF-A0AA35SK38-F1
#
_entry.id   AF-A0AA35SK38-F1
#
_cell.length_a   1.000
_cell.length_b   1.000
_cell.length_c   1.000
_cell.angle_alpha   90.00
_cell.angle_beta   90.00
_cell.angle_gamma   90.00
#
_symmetry.space_group_name_H-M   'P 1'
#
loop_
_entity.id
_entity.type
_entity.pdbx_description
1 polymer ?
#
loop_
_entity_poly.entity_id
_entity_poly.type
_entity_poly.pdbx_seq_one_letter_code
_entity_poly.pdbx_strand_id
1 'polypeptide(L)'
;MHITGSIDAGPPDGSNFNGSLLSCEEHDLPHDVLTSAELTKRFPGYRLPSETMAVFQGEGGFVLPERCISLFVEQAKALGATVHTNERTLEWHPTTNGVSVRTERGEYEAETLVISAGAWVAKLLPGLGAAAIPERQVLAWFEILRPEHFTPDVFPVFNLVVDEGQFYGFPEFGIPGFKLGKYHHLEENVDPDTIDREPNAKDESVLRDFTEEYFPGAAGATASMKWSLLAFRVMASSSPVSLEKSYQTSQLTARQATT
;
A
#
# COMPACT_ATOMS: atom_id res chain seq x y z
N MET A 1 -13.37 -7.89 7.60
CA MET A 1 -12.40 -8.46 6.64
C MET A 1 -13.17 -9.36 5.69
N HIS A 2 -12.81 -9.35 4.41
CA HIS A 2 -13.32 -10.28 3.41
C HIS A 2 -12.24 -11.35 3.20
N ILE A 3 -12.53 -12.59 3.60
CA ILE A 3 -11.61 -13.71 3.45
C ILE A 3 -11.82 -14.29 2.06
N THR A 4 -10.75 -14.32 1.28
CA THR A 4 -10.71 -14.89 -0.08
C THR A 4 -9.55 -15.89 -0.24
N GLY A 5 -8.73 -16.01 0.81
CA GLY A 5 -7.35 -16.41 0.70
C GLY A 5 -6.45 -15.30 0.16
N SER A 6 -5.14 -15.44 0.39
CA SER A 6 -4.09 -14.63 -0.23
C SER A 6 -3.05 -15.53 -0.91
N ILE A 7 -2.46 -15.01 -1.99
CA ILE A 7 -1.36 -15.63 -2.72
C ILE A 7 -0.17 -14.68 -2.72
N ASP A 8 0.96 -15.13 -2.22
CA ASP A 8 2.27 -14.51 -2.49
C ASP A 8 3.02 -15.40 -3.49
N ALA A 9 3.25 -14.88 -4.69
CA ALA A 9 3.84 -15.65 -5.79
C ALA A 9 5.03 -14.94 -6.43
N GLY A 10 5.92 -15.72 -7.04
CA GLY A 10 7.05 -15.23 -7.83
C GLY A 10 8.09 -16.31 -8.09
N PRO A 11 9.30 -15.92 -8.53
CA PRO A 11 10.42 -16.84 -8.67
C PRO A 11 10.72 -17.58 -7.36
N PRO A 12 11.15 -18.86 -7.40
CA PRO A 12 11.40 -19.66 -6.20
C PRO A 12 12.47 -19.08 -5.27
N ASP A 13 13.44 -18.36 -5.83
CA ASP A 13 14.51 -17.65 -5.12
C ASP A 13 14.18 -16.16 -4.85
N GLY A 14 13.02 -15.70 -5.29
CA GLY A 14 12.54 -14.34 -5.11
C GLY A 14 12.08 -14.06 -3.67
N SER A 15 12.27 -12.82 -3.21
CA SER A 15 11.94 -12.41 -1.84
C SER A 15 10.45 -12.50 -1.50
N ASN A 16 9.55 -12.38 -2.48
CA ASN A 16 8.11 -12.41 -2.23
C ASN A 16 7.62 -13.81 -1.81
N PHE A 17 7.92 -14.82 -2.63
CA PHE A 17 7.60 -16.22 -2.31
C PHE A 17 8.36 -16.70 -1.08
N ASN A 18 9.70 -16.55 -1.08
CA ASN A 18 10.54 -17.07 -0.01
C ASN A 18 10.29 -16.34 1.33
N GLY A 19 10.12 -15.02 1.31
CA GLY A 19 9.79 -14.24 2.50
C GLY A 19 8.43 -14.60 3.10
N SER A 20 7.40 -14.81 2.26
CA SER A 20 6.08 -15.25 2.72
C SER A 20 6.13 -16.66 3.31
N LEU A 21 6.86 -17.59 2.67
CA LEU A 21 7.05 -18.96 3.18
C LEU A 21 7.75 -18.96 4.53
N LEU A 22 8.89 -18.27 4.65
CA LEU A 22 9.63 -18.15 5.90
C LEU A 22 8.78 -17.56 7.02
N SER A 23 7.98 -16.53 6.73
CA SER A 23 7.08 -15.95 7.72
C SER A 23 5.99 -16.93 8.18
N CYS A 24 5.44 -17.71 7.25
CA CYS A 24 4.46 -18.75 7.58
C CYS A 24 5.07 -19.86 8.45
N GLU A 25 6.28 -20.31 8.12
CA GLU A 25 6.99 -21.34 8.90
C GLU A 25 7.40 -20.83 10.28
N GLU A 26 7.94 -19.61 10.39
CA GLU A 26 8.36 -19.02 11.67
C GLU A 26 7.20 -18.85 12.65
N HIS A 27 6.01 -18.55 12.14
CA HIS A 27 4.83 -18.24 12.95
C HIS A 27 3.77 -19.36 12.96
N ASP A 28 4.09 -20.55 12.43
CA ASP A 28 3.17 -21.70 12.37
C ASP A 28 1.81 -21.36 11.74
N LEU A 29 1.82 -20.57 10.67
CA LEU A 29 0.61 -20.13 9.96
C LEU A 29 0.15 -21.22 8.99
N PRO A 30 -1.15 -21.58 8.95
CA PRO A 30 -1.67 -22.49 7.94
C PRO A 30 -1.45 -21.97 6.51
N HIS A 31 -0.73 -22.74 5.70
CA HIS A 31 -0.42 -22.37 4.32
C HIS A 31 -0.24 -23.60 3.42
N ASP A 32 -0.43 -23.41 2.12
CA ASP A 32 -0.10 -24.39 1.08
C ASP A 32 0.97 -23.79 0.16
N VAL A 33 2.01 -24.57 -0.16
CA VAL A 33 2.96 -24.24 -1.24
C VAL A 33 2.47 -24.87 -2.54
N LEU A 34 2.30 -24.06 -3.58
CA LEU A 34 1.75 -24.47 -4.87
C LEU A 34 2.72 -24.14 -6.00
N THR A 35 2.87 -25.07 -6.93
CA THR A 35 3.42 -24.77 -8.26
C THR A 35 2.42 -23.96 -9.09
N SER A 36 2.88 -23.27 -10.14
CA SER A 36 1.99 -22.58 -11.09
C SER A 36 0.87 -23.47 -11.66
N ALA A 37 1.17 -24.75 -11.95
CA ALA A 37 0.18 -25.69 -12.45
C ALA A 37 -0.89 -26.06 -11.41
N GLU A 38 -0.49 -26.28 -10.16
CA GLU A 38 -1.43 -26.54 -9.06
C GLU A 38 -2.27 -25.32 -8.73
N LEU A 39 -1.65 -24.14 -8.75
CA LEU A 39 -2.33 -22.86 -8.56
C LEU A 39 -3.41 -22.66 -9.62
N THR A 40 -3.05 -22.76 -10.90
CA THR A 40 -3.98 -22.62 -12.03
C THR A 40 -5.12 -23.64 -11.94
N LYS A 41 -4.82 -24.88 -11.53
CA LYS A 41 -5.83 -25.93 -11.36
C LYS A 41 -6.82 -25.59 -10.24
N ARG A 42 -6.34 -25.01 -9.14
CA ARG A 42 -7.16 -24.64 -7.98
C ARG A 42 -7.94 -23.34 -8.22
N PHE A 43 -7.32 -22.37 -8.87
CA PHE A 43 -7.84 -21.04 -9.14
C PHE A 43 -7.64 -20.69 -10.63
N PRO A 44 -8.60 -21.04 -11.51
CA PRO A 44 -8.45 -20.94 -12.97
C PRO A 44 -8.24 -19.53 -13.54
N GLY A 45 -8.41 -18.49 -12.72
CA GLY A 45 -8.10 -17.10 -13.10
C GLY A 45 -6.60 -16.84 -13.26
N TYR A 46 -5.75 -17.59 -12.56
CA TYR A 46 -4.28 -17.44 -12.61
C TYR A 46 -3.70 -18.18 -13.81
N ARG A 47 -2.87 -17.50 -14.61
CA ARG A 47 -2.03 -18.12 -15.64
C ARG A 47 -0.62 -17.60 -15.53
N LEU A 48 0.15 -18.19 -14.62
CA LEU A 48 1.50 -17.73 -14.30
C LEU A 48 2.57 -18.55 -15.05
N PRO A 49 3.79 -18.02 -15.20
CA PRO A 49 4.91 -18.78 -15.75
C PRO A 49 5.14 -20.11 -15.00
N SER A 50 5.68 -21.11 -15.71
CA SER A 50 5.76 -22.49 -15.21
C SER A 50 6.62 -22.67 -13.96
N GLU A 51 7.61 -21.79 -13.82
CA GLU A 51 8.61 -21.72 -12.77
C GLU A 51 8.14 -20.90 -11.56
N THR A 52 6.99 -20.24 -11.66
CA THR A 52 6.41 -19.50 -10.53
C THR A 52 6.00 -20.45 -9.42
N MET A 53 6.38 -20.09 -8.19
CA MET A 53 5.93 -20.73 -6.96
C MET A 53 5.02 -19.77 -6.20
N ALA A 54 4.07 -20.33 -5.45
CA ALA A 54 3.10 -19.57 -4.68
C ALA A 54 2.96 -20.12 -3.26
N VAL A 55 2.86 -19.21 -2.28
CA VAL A 55 2.34 -19.50 -0.95
C VAL A 55 0.88 -19.07 -0.92
N PHE A 56 -0.03 -20.00 -0.64
CA PHE A 56 -1.45 -19.75 -0.45
C PHE A 56 -1.79 -19.79 1.04
N GLN A 57 -2.42 -18.73 1.56
CA GLN A 57 -2.90 -18.66 2.93
C GLN A 57 -4.42 -18.51 2.92
N GLY A 58 -5.13 -19.55 3.39
CA GLY A 58 -6.60 -19.62 3.28
C GLY A 58 -7.37 -18.58 4.10
N GLU A 59 -6.78 -18.08 5.19
CA GLU A 59 -7.38 -17.04 6.04
C GLU A 59 -7.07 -15.61 5.56
N GLY A 60 -6.26 -15.48 4.50
CA GLY A 60 -5.94 -14.20 3.86
C GLY A 60 -7.13 -13.56 3.15
N GLY A 61 -6.95 -12.30 2.76
CA GLY A 61 -7.97 -11.56 2.02
C GLY A 61 -7.76 -10.07 2.08
N PHE A 62 -8.84 -9.29 2.08
CA PHE A 62 -8.77 -7.83 2.02
C PHE A 62 -9.74 -7.12 2.97
N VAL A 63 -9.51 -5.82 3.15
CA VAL A 63 -10.38 -4.91 3.89
C VAL A 63 -10.89 -3.81 2.97
N LEU A 64 -11.96 -3.14 3.39
CA LEU A 64 -12.52 -1.98 2.69
C LEU A 64 -12.00 -0.71 3.40
N PRO A 65 -10.88 -0.11 2.95
CA PRO A 65 -10.15 0.90 3.72
C PRO A 65 -11.01 2.12 4.04
N GLU A 66 -11.77 2.63 3.06
CA GLU A 66 -12.68 3.77 3.27
C GLU A 66 -13.72 3.47 4.36
N ARG A 67 -14.32 2.26 4.32
CA ARG A 67 -15.28 1.83 5.34
C ARG A 67 -14.63 1.67 6.71
N CYS A 68 -13.41 1.12 6.78
CA CYS A 68 -12.67 1.02 8.03
C CYS A 68 -12.41 2.41 8.63
N ILE A 69 -11.94 3.36 7.82
CA ILE A 69 -11.67 4.74 8.25
C ILE A 69 -12.95 5.41 8.74
N SER A 70 -14.04 5.36 7.98
CA SER A 70 -15.33 5.94 8.39
C SER A 70 -15.80 5.39 9.72
N LEU A 71 -15.76 4.06 9.91
CA LEU A 71 -16.19 3.43 11.15
C LEU A 71 -15.31 3.81 12.35
N PHE A 72 -13.99 3.90 12.17
CA PHE A 72 -13.10 4.36 13.24
C PHE A 72 -13.36 5.83 13.63
N VAL A 73 -13.58 6.70 12.65
CA VAL A 73 -13.90 8.11 12.89
C VAL A 73 -15.26 8.25 13.60
N GLU A 74 -16.27 7.51 13.16
CA GLU A 74 -17.60 7.50 13.78
C GLU A 74 -17.53 7.05 15.24
N GLN A 75 -16.83 5.94 15.52
CA GLN A 75 -16.67 5.44 16.89
C GLN A 75 -15.83 6.36 17.76
N ALA A 76 -14.77 6.97 17.24
CA ALA A 76 -13.99 7.96 17.98
C ALA A 76 -14.87 9.14 18.41
N LYS A 77 -15.70 9.66 17.49
CA LYS A 77 -16.66 10.74 17.81
C LYS A 77 -17.70 10.31 18.82
N ALA A 78 -18.23 9.09 18.71
CA ALA A 78 -19.19 8.54 19.68
C ALA A 78 -18.60 8.42 21.09
N LEU A 79 -17.27 8.22 21.20
CA LEU A 79 -16.53 8.17 22.46
C LEU A 79 -16.03 9.55 22.93
N GLY A 80 -16.39 10.64 22.26
CA GLY A 80 -16.08 12.01 22.66
C GLY A 80 -14.88 12.66 21.96
N ALA A 81 -14.30 12.03 20.94
CA ALA A 81 -13.26 12.67 20.14
C ALA A 81 -13.84 13.80 19.28
N THR A 82 -13.15 14.93 19.25
CA THR A 82 -13.44 16.03 18.31
C THR A 82 -12.66 15.81 17.01
N VAL A 83 -13.37 15.85 15.87
CA VAL A 83 -12.75 15.66 14.55
C VAL A 83 -12.96 16.91 13.71
N HIS A 84 -11.86 17.57 13.38
CA HIS A 84 -11.80 18.73 12.50
C HIS A 84 -11.48 18.27 11.07
N THR A 85 -12.40 18.51 10.13
CA THR A 85 -12.25 18.16 8.71
C THR A 85 -12.12 19.42 7.85
N ASN A 86 -11.48 19.32 6.68
CA ASN A 86 -11.25 20.46 5.78
C ASN A 86 -10.45 21.59 6.46
N GLU A 87 -9.49 21.20 7.29
CA GLU A 87 -8.66 22.09 8.09
C GLU A 87 -7.21 21.59 8.02
N ARG A 88 -6.40 22.23 7.18
CA ARG A 88 -5.01 21.82 6.99
C ARG A 88 -4.15 22.30 8.15
N THR A 89 -3.36 21.40 8.71
CA THR A 89 -2.25 21.75 9.61
C THR A 89 -1.13 22.44 8.84
N LEU A 90 -0.69 23.59 9.32
CA LEU A 90 0.35 24.40 8.70
C LEU A 90 1.71 24.17 9.37
N GLU A 91 1.75 24.20 10.69
CA GLU A 91 2.95 23.93 11.49
C GLU A 91 2.59 23.50 12.91
N TRP A 92 3.59 23.04 13.65
CA TRP A 92 3.48 22.71 15.06
C TRP A 92 4.78 23.04 15.78
N HIS A 93 4.69 23.35 17.07
CA HIS A 93 5.83 23.66 17.92
C HIS A 93 5.68 23.00 19.29
N PRO A 94 6.77 22.48 19.89
CA PRO A 94 6.74 22.09 21.29
C PRO A 94 6.56 23.34 22.18
N THR A 95 5.80 23.18 23.25
CA THR A 95 5.64 24.19 24.31
C THR A 95 6.24 23.66 25.60
N THR A 96 6.19 24.45 26.69
CA THR A 96 6.70 23.99 28.00
C THR A 96 5.98 22.74 28.52
N ASN A 97 4.70 22.57 28.21
CA ASN A 97 3.85 21.51 28.75
C ASN A 97 3.23 20.59 27.66
N GLY A 98 3.68 20.69 26.42
CA GLY A 98 3.09 19.91 25.32
C GLY A 98 3.45 20.44 23.94
N VAL A 99 2.44 20.65 23.12
CA VAL A 99 2.54 21.13 21.74
C VAL A 99 1.49 22.20 21.45
N SER A 100 1.82 23.11 20.53
CA SER A 100 0.87 23.95 19.81
C SER A 100 0.83 23.52 18.35
N VAL A 101 -0.36 23.45 17.76
CA VAL A 101 -0.60 23.13 16.36
C VAL A 101 -1.38 24.26 15.72
N ARG A 102 -0.79 24.90 14.71
CA ARG A 102 -1.45 25.95 13.92
C ARG A 102 -2.03 25.37 12.64
N THR A 103 -3.28 25.69 12.38
CA THR A 103 -4.00 25.30 11.17
C THR A 103 -4.39 26.54 10.36
N GLU A 104 -5.06 26.34 9.22
CA GLU A 104 -5.66 27.44 8.46
C GLU A 104 -6.83 28.12 9.17
N ARG A 105 -7.38 27.52 10.24
CA ARG A 105 -8.61 28.00 10.90
C ARG A 105 -8.41 28.35 12.38
N GLY A 106 -7.30 27.95 12.99
CA GLY A 106 -7.06 28.22 14.40
C GLY A 106 -5.73 27.66 14.90
N GLU A 107 -5.60 27.71 16.22
CA GLU A 107 -4.47 27.17 16.97
C GLU A 107 -5.01 26.30 18.10
N TYR A 108 -4.38 25.15 18.31
CA TYR A 108 -4.79 24.14 19.28
C TYR A 108 -3.59 23.74 20.14
N GLU A 109 -3.82 23.58 21.43
CA GLU A 109 -2.82 23.08 22.37
C GLU A 109 -3.18 21.66 22.84
N ALA A 110 -2.17 20.81 23.01
CA ALA A 110 -2.32 19.46 23.56
C ALA A 110 -1.05 19.03 24.30
N GLU A 111 -1.16 18.05 25.19
CA GLU A 111 0.00 17.48 25.90
C GLU A 111 0.87 16.60 24.97
N THR A 112 0.27 16.00 23.94
CA THR A 112 0.94 15.06 23.03
C THR A 112 0.45 15.22 21.60
N LEU A 113 1.35 15.07 20.63
CA LEU A 113 1.06 15.08 19.21
C LEU A 113 1.38 13.73 18.56
N VAL A 114 0.43 13.21 17.78
CA VAL A 114 0.67 12.10 16.85
C VAL A 114 0.60 12.64 15.43
N ILE A 115 1.66 12.44 14.65
CA ILE A 115 1.74 12.89 13.25
C ILE A 115 1.54 11.70 12.32
N SER A 116 0.41 11.67 11.62
CA SER A 116 0.04 10.62 10.66
C SER A 116 -0.40 11.22 9.31
N ALA A 117 0.37 12.20 8.80
CA ALA A 117 -0.01 13.04 7.65
C ALA A 117 0.20 12.39 6.26
N GLY A 118 0.41 11.08 6.19
CA GLY A 118 0.59 10.35 4.92
C GLY A 118 1.65 10.97 4.01
N ALA A 119 1.31 11.19 2.74
CA ALA A 119 2.22 11.80 1.75
C ALA A 119 2.69 13.22 2.11
N TRP A 120 2.01 13.91 3.03
CA TRP A 120 2.40 15.25 3.49
C TRP A 120 3.35 15.21 4.70
N VAL A 121 3.72 14.04 5.23
CA VAL A 121 4.50 13.94 6.48
C VAL A 121 5.82 14.71 6.44
N ALA A 122 6.54 14.67 5.31
CA ALA A 122 7.79 15.41 5.14
C ALA A 122 7.62 16.94 5.19
N LYS A 123 6.41 17.45 4.92
CA LYS A 123 6.10 18.89 5.02
C LYS A 123 5.92 19.33 6.48
N LEU A 124 5.50 18.44 7.37
CA LEU A 124 5.39 18.69 8.82
C LEU A 124 6.64 18.26 9.60
N LEU A 125 7.42 17.34 9.04
CA LEU A 125 8.65 16.80 9.61
C LEU A 125 9.75 16.80 8.54
N PRO A 126 10.41 17.94 8.28
CA PRO A 126 11.42 18.06 7.21
C PRO A 126 12.58 17.06 7.31
N GLY A 127 12.90 16.58 8.51
CA GLY A 127 13.90 15.53 8.74
C GLY A 127 13.58 14.18 8.05
N LEU A 128 12.33 13.97 7.62
CA LEU A 128 11.91 12.77 6.89
C LEU A 128 11.94 12.94 5.37
N GLY A 129 12.31 14.11 4.82
CA GLY A 129 12.20 14.39 3.38
C GLY A 129 12.98 13.42 2.47
N ALA A 130 14.07 12.83 2.95
CA ALA A 130 14.84 11.84 2.19
C ALA A 130 14.29 10.40 2.31
N ALA A 131 13.44 10.13 3.31
CA ALA A 131 12.92 8.79 3.61
C ALA A 131 11.42 8.63 3.29
N ALA A 132 10.66 9.73 3.23
CA ALA A 132 9.23 9.77 2.96
C ALA A 132 8.97 10.61 1.70
N ILE A 133 9.32 10.04 0.55
CA ILE A 133 9.11 10.64 -0.76
C ILE A 133 7.77 10.16 -1.31
N PRO A 134 6.80 11.05 -1.57
CA PRO A 134 5.53 10.67 -2.15
C PRO A 134 5.67 10.18 -3.58
N GLU A 135 4.98 9.08 -3.88
CA GLU A 135 4.96 8.47 -5.20
C GLU A 135 3.54 8.35 -5.74
N ARG A 136 3.35 8.69 -7.01
CA ARG A 136 2.07 8.52 -7.70
C ARG A 136 1.86 7.05 -8.08
N GLN A 137 0.73 6.48 -7.65
CA GLN A 137 0.33 5.13 -7.97
C GLN A 137 -1.01 5.14 -8.72
N VAL A 138 -1.22 4.21 -9.65
CA VAL A 138 -2.50 4.05 -10.35
C VAL A 138 -3.00 2.62 -10.21
N LEU A 139 -4.32 2.50 -10.06
CA LEU A 139 -5.08 1.27 -10.06
C LEU A 139 -5.97 1.23 -11.29
N ALA A 140 -6.11 0.06 -11.90
CA ALA A 140 -7.03 -0.17 -13.00
C ALA A 140 -8.09 -1.23 -12.64
N TRP A 141 -9.26 -1.09 -13.24
CA TRP A 141 -10.31 -2.08 -13.30
C TRP A 141 -10.54 -2.45 -14.76
N PHE A 142 -10.24 -3.70 -15.11
CA PHE A 142 -10.51 -4.23 -16.44
C PHE A 142 -11.77 -5.08 -16.45
N GLU A 143 -12.52 -5.04 -17.55
CA GLU A 143 -13.68 -5.90 -17.76
C GLU A 143 -13.28 -7.38 -17.69
N ILE A 144 -14.08 -8.16 -16.96
CA ILE A 144 -13.84 -9.60 -16.78
C ILE A 144 -14.59 -10.39 -17.85
N LEU A 145 -13.82 -11.08 -18.69
CA LEU A 145 -14.32 -11.91 -19.79
C LEU A 145 -14.78 -13.30 -19.32
N ARG A 146 -14.27 -13.77 -18.17
CA ARG A 146 -14.63 -15.04 -17.51
C ARG A 146 -15.02 -14.83 -16.04
N PRO A 147 -16.17 -14.19 -15.74
CA PRO A 147 -16.54 -13.79 -14.38
C PRO A 147 -16.49 -14.92 -13.35
N GLU A 148 -16.80 -16.15 -13.77
CA GLU A 148 -16.76 -17.35 -12.96
C GLU A 148 -15.39 -17.68 -12.35
N HIS A 149 -14.31 -17.07 -12.83
CA HIS A 149 -12.95 -17.28 -12.33
C HIS A 149 -12.42 -16.14 -11.44
N PHE A 150 -13.18 -15.05 -11.27
CA PHE A 150 -12.71 -13.83 -10.58
C PHE A 150 -13.62 -13.41 -9.43
N THR A 151 -14.53 -14.27 -8.97
CA THR A 151 -15.35 -14.02 -7.78
C THR A 151 -14.55 -14.22 -6.49
N PRO A 152 -14.91 -13.58 -5.37
CA PRO A 152 -14.21 -13.73 -4.09
C PRO A 152 -14.05 -15.17 -3.58
N ASP A 153 -14.98 -16.06 -3.94
CA ASP A 153 -14.97 -17.46 -3.48
C ASP A 153 -13.98 -18.35 -4.25
N VAL A 154 -13.52 -17.90 -5.43
CA VAL A 154 -12.70 -18.72 -6.36
C VAL A 154 -11.46 -17.99 -6.88
N PHE A 155 -11.19 -16.79 -6.37
CA PHE A 155 -10.02 -15.98 -6.72
C PHE A 155 -9.49 -15.26 -5.47
N PRO A 156 -8.41 -15.79 -4.86
CA PRO A 156 -7.71 -15.12 -3.76
C PRO A 156 -7.17 -13.76 -4.18
N VAL A 157 -6.89 -12.88 -3.21
CA VAL A 157 -6.06 -11.70 -3.52
C VAL A 157 -4.63 -12.16 -3.80
N PHE A 158 -3.87 -11.38 -4.58
CA PHE A 158 -2.47 -11.73 -4.83
C PHE A 158 -1.53 -10.56 -4.61
N ASN A 159 -0.30 -10.94 -4.32
CA ASN A 159 0.91 -10.17 -4.46
C ASN A 159 1.88 -11.03 -5.30
N LEU A 160 2.22 -10.55 -6.49
CA LEU A 160 2.90 -11.32 -7.53
C LEU A 160 4.14 -10.57 -8.02
N VAL A 161 5.29 -11.24 -7.99
CA VAL A 161 6.53 -10.75 -8.62
C VAL A 161 6.75 -11.50 -9.93
N VAL A 162 6.90 -10.74 -11.01
CA VAL A 162 7.22 -11.20 -12.37
C VAL A 162 8.29 -10.28 -12.97
N ASP A 163 8.76 -10.57 -14.19
CA ASP A 163 9.82 -9.80 -14.85
C ASP A 163 9.45 -8.31 -15.03
N GLU A 164 8.17 -7.99 -15.24
CA GLU A 164 7.67 -6.62 -15.39
C GLU A 164 7.63 -5.84 -14.06
N GLY A 165 7.78 -6.52 -12.93
CA GLY A 165 7.79 -5.95 -11.58
C GLY A 165 6.87 -6.67 -10.61
N GLN A 166 6.49 -5.97 -9.53
CA GLN A 166 5.62 -6.49 -8.50
C GLN A 166 4.21 -5.88 -8.63
N PHE A 167 3.19 -6.74 -8.59
CA PHE A 167 1.80 -6.37 -8.77
C PHE A 167 0.95 -6.95 -7.65
N TYR A 168 -0.20 -6.33 -7.42
CA TYR A 168 -1.22 -6.85 -6.52
C TYR A 168 -2.59 -6.69 -7.14
N GLY A 169 -3.52 -7.56 -6.76
CA GLY A 169 -4.85 -7.52 -7.32
C GLY A 169 -5.89 -8.25 -6.48
N PHE A 170 -7.14 -8.02 -6.88
CA PHE A 170 -8.32 -8.42 -6.13
C PHE A 170 -9.33 -9.11 -7.05
N PRO A 171 -10.15 -10.03 -6.50
CA PRO A 171 -11.35 -10.48 -7.19
C PRO A 171 -12.30 -9.30 -7.46
N GLU A 172 -13.28 -9.52 -8.33
CA GLU A 172 -14.36 -8.56 -8.54
C GLU A 172 -15.14 -8.38 -7.22
N PHE A 173 -15.15 -7.15 -6.70
CA PHE A 173 -15.85 -6.85 -5.46
C PHE A 173 -16.28 -5.39 -5.40
N GLY A 174 -17.59 -5.15 -5.32
CA GLY A 174 -18.21 -3.83 -5.10
C GLY A 174 -18.13 -2.86 -6.28
N ILE A 175 -16.99 -2.80 -6.98
CA ILE A 175 -16.80 -2.08 -8.23
C ILE A 175 -16.60 -3.11 -9.33
N PRO A 176 -17.38 -3.06 -10.44
CA PRO A 176 -17.22 -4.00 -11.54
C PRO A 176 -15.80 -3.98 -12.13
N GLY A 177 -15.30 -5.16 -12.47
CA GLY A 177 -14.00 -5.36 -13.09
C GLY A 177 -12.90 -5.87 -12.15
N PHE A 178 -11.86 -6.41 -12.79
CA PHE A 178 -10.67 -6.94 -12.14
C PHE A 178 -9.75 -5.81 -11.72
N LYS A 179 -9.59 -5.65 -10.41
CA LYS A 179 -8.80 -4.57 -9.81
C LYS A 179 -7.36 -5.01 -9.62
N LEU A 180 -6.42 -4.20 -10.10
CA LEU A 180 -4.99 -4.40 -9.85
C LEU A 180 -4.21 -3.08 -9.77
N GLY A 181 -3.00 -3.17 -9.23
CA GLY A 181 -2.00 -2.11 -9.24
C GLY A 181 -0.59 -2.68 -9.32
N LYS A 182 0.35 -1.84 -9.75
CA LYS A 182 1.78 -2.14 -9.77
C LYS A 182 2.47 -1.40 -8.63
N TYR A 183 3.31 -2.09 -7.85
CA TYR A 183 4.17 -1.42 -6.88
C TYR A 183 5.20 -0.55 -7.61
N HIS A 184 5.44 0.64 -7.08
CA HIS A 184 6.29 1.64 -7.70
C HIS A 184 5.89 2.02 -9.13
N HIS A 185 4.59 1.92 -9.44
CA HIS A 185 3.94 2.11 -10.74
C HIS A 185 4.85 2.57 -11.91
N LEU A 186 5.08 3.88 -12.03
CA LEU A 186 5.99 4.51 -13.00
C LEU A 186 7.19 5.20 -12.33
N GLU A 187 7.45 4.90 -11.04
CA GLU A 187 8.48 5.52 -10.20
C GLU A 187 8.38 7.06 -10.12
N GLU A 188 7.16 7.59 -10.22
CA GLU A 188 6.90 9.02 -10.27
C GLU A 188 6.92 9.64 -8.87
N ASN A 189 8.07 10.21 -8.49
CA ASN A 189 8.16 11.08 -7.31
C ASN A 189 7.41 12.39 -7.56
N VAL A 190 6.54 12.76 -6.63
CA VAL A 190 5.61 13.88 -6.80
C VAL A 190 5.52 14.76 -5.56
N ASP A 191 5.15 16.01 -5.76
CA ASP A 191 4.62 16.84 -4.66
C ASP A 191 3.13 16.50 -4.47
N PRO A 192 2.69 16.12 -3.26
CA PRO A 192 1.31 15.70 -3.01
C PRO A 192 0.29 16.84 -3.14
N ASP A 193 0.71 18.10 -3.07
CA ASP A 193 -0.15 19.28 -3.31
C ASP A 193 -0.39 19.49 -4.81
N THR A 194 0.57 19.17 -5.69
CA THR A 194 0.51 19.51 -7.13
C THR A 194 0.45 18.31 -8.08
N ILE A 195 0.39 17.08 -7.54
CA ILE A 195 0.27 15.85 -8.32
C ILE A 195 -0.86 15.89 -9.35
N ASP A 196 -0.59 15.38 -10.55
CA ASP A 196 -1.61 15.07 -11.54
C ASP A 196 -2.40 13.83 -11.13
N ARG A 197 -3.69 14.02 -10.93
CA ARG A 197 -4.62 13.02 -10.41
C ARG A 197 -5.37 12.29 -11.52
N GLU A 198 -5.18 12.66 -12.78
CA GLU A 198 -5.84 11.98 -13.89
C GLU A 198 -4.97 10.83 -14.39
N PRO A 199 -5.47 9.57 -14.35
CA PRO A 199 -4.83 8.47 -15.04
C PRO A 199 -4.78 8.70 -16.55
N ASN A 200 -3.72 8.23 -17.20
CA ASN A 200 -3.51 8.40 -18.64
C ASN A 200 -3.15 7.06 -19.32
N ALA A 201 -2.95 7.10 -20.64
CA ALA A 201 -2.69 5.91 -21.44
C ALA A 201 -1.40 5.15 -21.06
N LYS A 202 -0.38 5.84 -20.51
CA LYS A 202 0.83 5.19 -20.01
C LYS A 202 0.57 4.41 -18.72
N ASP A 203 -0.30 4.95 -17.86
CA ASP A 203 -0.73 4.25 -16.65
C ASP A 203 -1.49 2.98 -17.00
N GLU A 204 -2.36 3.05 -18.02
CA GLU A 204 -3.11 1.89 -18.47
C GLU A 204 -2.19 0.82 -19.06
N SER A 205 -1.23 1.19 -19.92
CA SER A 205 -0.44 0.22 -20.68
C SER A 205 0.29 -0.75 -19.75
N VAL A 206 0.95 -0.25 -18.69
CA VAL A 206 1.72 -1.12 -17.79
C VAL A 206 0.85 -2.10 -17.01
N LEU A 207 -0.41 -1.74 -16.72
CA LEU A 207 -1.35 -2.62 -16.02
C LEU A 207 -2.05 -3.57 -17.01
N ARG A 208 -2.29 -3.10 -18.23
CA ARG A 208 -2.88 -3.89 -19.32
C ARG A 208 -1.93 -5.00 -19.77
N ASP A 209 -0.66 -4.67 -20.04
CA ASP A 209 0.35 -5.63 -20.50
C ASP A 209 0.45 -6.81 -19.52
N PHE A 210 0.51 -6.52 -18.21
CA PHE A 210 0.49 -7.53 -17.15
C PHE A 210 -0.81 -8.34 -17.13
N THR A 211 -1.97 -7.70 -17.30
CA THR A 211 -3.28 -8.38 -17.26
C THR A 211 -3.46 -9.30 -18.46
N GLU A 212 -3.05 -8.87 -19.65
CA GLU A 212 -3.11 -9.67 -20.88
C GLU A 212 -2.26 -10.94 -20.79
N GLU A 213 -1.07 -10.83 -20.20
CA GLU A 213 -0.16 -11.96 -20.04
C GLU A 213 -0.63 -12.95 -18.96
N TYR A 214 -0.88 -12.47 -17.75
CA TYR A 214 -1.04 -13.35 -16.58
C TYR A 214 -2.50 -13.63 -16.19
N PHE A 215 -3.43 -12.79 -16.65
CA PHE A 215 -4.86 -12.87 -16.34
C PHE A 215 -5.75 -12.63 -17.58
N PRO A 216 -5.55 -13.37 -18.70
CA PRO A 216 -6.26 -13.08 -19.96
C PRO A 216 -7.79 -13.21 -19.86
N GLY A 217 -8.30 -13.93 -18.86
CA GLY A 217 -9.73 -13.99 -18.56
C GLY A 217 -10.33 -12.69 -18.01
N ALA A 218 -9.48 -11.71 -17.67
CA ALA A 218 -9.83 -10.39 -17.16
C ALA A 218 -9.25 -9.24 -17.99
N ALA A 219 -8.70 -9.53 -19.17
CA ALA A 219 -8.09 -8.55 -20.06
C ALA A 219 -9.10 -7.89 -21.02
N GLY A 220 -10.29 -7.54 -20.54
CA GLY A 220 -11.30 -6.84 -21.32
C GLY A 220 -11.02 -5.33 -21.47
N ALA A 221 -12.06 -4.57 -21.82
CA ALA A 221 -11.96 -3.12 -21.91
C ALA A 221 -11.64 -2.48 -20.53
N THR A 222 -10.97 -1.34 -20.52
CA THR A 222 -10.77 -0.55 -19.29
C THR A 222 -12.12 -0.05 -18.79
N ALA A 223 -12.57 -0.56 -17.65
CA ALA A 223 -13.81 -0.11 -17.03
C ALA A 223 -13.58 1.20 -16.25
N SER A 224 -12.50 1.28 -15.49
CA SER A 224 -12.09 2.52 -14.80
C SER A 224 -10.63 2.49 -14.37
N MET A 225 -10.07 3.67 -14.09
CA MET A 225 -8.77 3.82 -13.43
C MET A 225 -8.89 4.84 -12.30
N LYS A 226 -8.09 4.66 -11.24
CA LYS A 226 -8.00 5.60 -10.12
C LYS A 226 -6.55 5.79 -9.70
N TRP A 227 -6.17 7.02 -9.41
CA TRP A 227 -4.88 7.32 -8.80
C TRP A 227 -4.94 7.11 -7.28
N SER A 228 -3.77 6.97 -6.67
CA SER A 228 -3.56 7.00 -5.23
C SER A 228 -2.14 7.49 -4.92
N LEU A 229 -1.87 7.80 -3.65
CA LEU A 229 -0.55 8.22 -3.18
C LEU A 229 0.02 7.13 -2.26
N LEU A 230 1.27 6.75 -2.51
CA LEU A 230 2.08 6.01 -1.56
C LEU A 230 3.12 6.96 -0.95
N ALA A 231 3.29 6.93 0.37
CA ALA A 231 4.19 7.84 1.08
C ALA A 231 5.58 7.25 1.37
N PHE A 232 5.88 6.04 0.89
CA PHE A 232 7.08 5.32 1.29
C PHE A 232 7.81 4.69 0.11
N ARG A 233 8.91 5.34 -0.30
CA ARG A 233 10.09 4.64 -0.81
C ARG A 233 11.09 4.58 0.33
N VAL A 234 11.10 3.48 1.08
CA VAL A 234 12.25 3.19 1.96
C VAL A 234 13.40 2.83 1.03
N MET A 235 14.21 3.84 0.69
CA MET A 235 15.54 3.59 0.12
C MET A 235 16.25 2.71 1.14
N ALA A 236 16.48 1.44 0.82
CA ALA A 236 17.28 0.55 1.66
C ALA A 236 18.66 1.19 1.80
N SER A 237 18.88 1.94 2.88
CA SER A 237 20.22 2.30 3.29
C SER A 237 20.86 0.99 3.73
N SER A 238 22.01 0.68 3.15
CA SER A 238 22.84 -0.44 3.53
C SER A 238 23.39 -0.21 4.95
N SER A 239 22.55 -0.38 5.99
CA SER A 239 22.87 -0.82 7.36
C SER A 239 21.81 -0.34 8.37
N PRO A 240 21.22 -1.24 9.17
CA PRO A 240 20.22 -0.91 10.20
C PRO A 240 20.75 -0.07 11.38
N VAL A 241 22.04 0.28 11.40
CA VAL A 241 22.72 0.99 12.50
C VAL A 241 22.64 2.53 12.38
N SER A 242 22.12 3.06 11.27
CA SER A 242 22.22 4.49 10.94
C SER A 242 21.09 5.37 11.47
N LEU A 243 19.89 4.82 11.74
CA LEU A 243 18.72 5.59 12.17
C LEU A 243 18.73 5.94 13.68
N GLU A 244 19.35 5.14 14.54
CA GLU A 244 19.50 5.48 15.97
C GLU A 244 20.52 6.61 16.20
N LYS A 245 21.57 6.68 15.37
CA LYS A 245 22.65 7.67 15.54
C LYS A 245 22.25 9.07 15.11
N SER A 246 21.41 9.22 14.08
CA SER A 246 20.94 10.55 13.64
C SER A 246 20.01 11.19 14.69
N TYR A 247 19.19 10.39 15.38
CA TYR A 247 18.34 10.87 16.46
C TYR A 247 19.15 11.30 17.70
N GLN A 248 20.16 10.53 18.11
CA GLN A 248 21.02 10.88 19.24
C GLN A 248 21.93 12.09 18.96
N THR A 249 22.43 12.24 17.73
CA THR A 249 23.33 13.36 17.38
C THR A 249 22.59 14.70 17.40
N SER A 250 21.31 14.73 17.01
CA SER A 250 20.48 15.95 17.07
C SER A 250 20.16 16.42 18.50
N GLN A 251 20.07 15.50 19.48
CA GLN A 251 19.90 15.87 20.89
C GLN A 251 21.20 16.36 21.54
N LEU A 252 22.37 15.92 21.06
CA LEU A 252 23.68 16.35 21.57
C LEU A 252 24.05 17.76 21.11
N THR A 253 23.74 18.14 19.87
CA THR A 253 23.97 19.51 19.38
C THR A 253 23.00 20.53 19.99
N ALA A 254 21.76 20.13 20.33
CA ALA A 254 20.82 21.00 21.01
C ALA A 254 21.21 21.32 22.47
N ARG A 255 21.95 20.42 23.15
CA ARG A 255 22.42 20.64 24.54
C ARG A 255 23.70 21.46 24.66
N GLN A 256 24.46 21.66 23.58
CA GLN A 256 25.71 22.43 23.62
C GLN A 256 25.53 23.92 23.23
N ALA A 257 24.35 24.34 22.79
CA ALA A 257 24.05 25.73 22.44
C ALA A 257 23.45 26.56 23.59
N THR A 258 23.40 26.02 24.82
CA THR A 258 22.83 26.70 26.01
C THR A 258 23.78 26.70 27.20
N THR A 259 25.06 27.01 26.96
CA THR A 259 26.00 27.42 28.02
C THR A 259 26.77 28.65 27.60
#